data_AF-A0A431HJU6-F1
#
_entry.id   AF-A0A431HJU6-F1
#
_cell.length_a   1.000
_cell.length_b   1.000
_cell.length_c   1.000
_cell.angle_alpha   90.00
_cell.angle_beta   90.00
_cell.angle_gamma   90.00
#
_symmetry.space_group_name_H-M   'P 1'
#
loop_
_entity.id
_entity.type
_entity.pdbx_description
1 polymer ?
#
loop_
_entity_poly.entity_id
_entity_poly.type
_entity_poly.pdbx_seq_one_letter_code
_entity_poly.pdbx_strand_id
1 'polypeptide(L)'
;MRKPEANYARLRSLLVNPELFDPAKFDGQGRDYLHSNSKLLFDLLWGGVVSPLAGTAAIAGAAAVRLVDHEQPIFRQERLGLHANPFTILKLRTMPGVHEQTDSNGRYNDDRRSEMGKVLSLLRIDEAPQLINVAKREMAVIGPRPLMDLQFVNARRLVGVRKADEWAQVHALALPGIFDEYSNLHHRRQVEGDDAQQLATRIDVEMKYILETASFGEDMRIMLETIALFGDTAINYARQSVGMSTSRELS
;
A
#
# COMPACT_ATOMS: atom_id res chain seq x y z
N MET A 1 -5.39 27.44 -3.30
CA MET A 1 -5.96 27.03 -1.99
C MET A 1 -4.98 26.06 -1.34
N ARG A 2 -4.48 26.34 -0.13
CA ARG A 2 -3.76 25.34 0.67
C ARG A 2 -4.77 24.26 1.08
N LYS A 3 -4.43 22.96 0.94
CA LYS A 3 -5.25 21.87 1.50
C LYS A 3 -5.43 22.14 3.00
N PRO A 4 -6.60 21.84 3.60
CA PRO A 4 -6.68 21.76 5.05
C PRO A 4 -5.62 20.76 5.50
N GLU A 5 -4.75 21.15 6.43
CA GLU A 5 -3.78 20.22 7.01
C GLU A 5 -4.55 18.99 7.52
N ALA A 6 -4.11 17.82 7.08
CA ALA A 6 -4.66 16.54 7.49
C ALA A 6 -4.59 16.44 9.02
N ASN A 7 -5.72 16.65 9.71
CA ASN A 7 -5.76 16.52 11.16
C ASN A 7 -5.98 15.04 11.51
N TYR A 8 -4.90 14.24 11.40
CA TYR A 8 -4.91 12.82 11.74
C TYR A 8 -5.35 12.57 13.19
N ALA A 9 -5.09 13.50 14.12
CA ALA A 9 -5.57 13.41 15.49
C ALA A 9 -7.11 13.48 15.58
N ARG A 10 -7.73 14.40 14.82
CA ARG A 10 -9.19 14.49 14.70
C ARG A 10 -9.76 13.24 14.03
N LEU A 11 -9.14 12.73 12.99
CA LEU A 11 -9.60 11.51 12.33
C LEU A 11 -9.50 10.29 13.24
N ARG A 12 -8.39 10.12 13.96
CA ARG A 12 -8.26 9.09 14.99
C ARG A 12 -9.40 9.16 16.01
N SER A 13 -9.75 10.37 16.48
CA SER A 13 -10.86 10.55 17.41
C SER A 13 -12.23 10.16 16.85
N LEU A 14 -12.41 10.27 15.52
CA LEU A 14 -13.64 9.84 14.84
C LEU A 14 -13.67 8.34 14.59
N LEU A 15 -12.51 7.75 14.29
CA LEU A 15 -12.36 6.34 13.89
C LEU A 15 -12.33 5.38 15.08
N VAL A 16 -11.78 5.83 16.21
CA VAL A 16 -11.55 5.03 17.41
C VAL A 16 -12.31 5.63 18.59
N ASN A 17 -13.44 6.31 18.32
CA ASN A 17 -14.33 6.73 19.40
C ASN A 17 -14.75 5.45 20.16
N PRO A 18 -14.45 5.31 21.46
CA PRO A 18 -14.78 4.10 22.24
C PRO A 18 -16.29 3.78 22.27
N GLU A 19 -17.15 4.77 22.03
CA GLU A 19 -18.60 4.57 21.93
C GLU A 19 -19.03 3.97 20.58
N LEU A 20 -18.20 4.09 19.54
CA LEU A 20 -18.48 3.63 18.17
C LEU A 20 -17.58 2.47 17.73
N PHE A 21 -16.36 2.38 18.27
CA PHE A 21 -15.36 1.37 17.98
C PHE A 21 -15.38 0.30 19.07
N ASP A 22 -15.98 -0.82 18.73
CA ASP A 22 -15.99 -2.01 19.56
C ASP A 22 -15.26 -3.13 18.81
N PRO A 23 -13.97 -3.37 19.11
CA PRO A 23 -13.19 -4.44 18.49
C PRO A 23 -13.84 -5.81 18.63
N ALA A 24 -14.63 -6.03 19.69
CA ALA A 24 -15.28 -7.31 19.94
C ALA A 24 -16.41 -7.61 18.95
N LYS A 25 -16.91 -6.59 18.22
CA LYS A 25 -17.86 -6.80 17.11
C LYS A 25 -17.21 -7.43 15.88
N PHE A 26 -15.88 -7.35 15.79
CA PHE A 26 -15.11 -7.73 14.62
C PHE A 26 -14.16 -8.89 14.96
N ASP A 27 -14.76 -9.99 15.39
CA ASP A 27 -14.05 -11.23 15.68
C ASP A 27 -13.93 -12.11 14.44
N GLY A 28 -12.86 -12.90 14.37
CA GLY A 28 -12.64 -13.79 13.25
C GLY A 28 -11.22 -14.36 13.19
N GLN A 29 -11.10 -15.53 12.56
CA GLN A 29 -9.83 -16.26 12.46
C GLN A 29 -8.71 -15.44 11.80
N GLY A 30 -9.07 -14.50 10.90
CA GLY A 30 -8.10 -13.62 10.26
C GLY A 30 -7.44 -12.69 11.27
N ARG A 31 -8.24 -12.13 12.18
CA ARG A 31 -7.77 -11.25 13.25
C ARG A 31 -6.85 -11.99 14.21
N ASP A 32 -7.18 -13.22 14.57
CA ASP A 32 -6.35 -14.06 15.44
C ASP A 32 -4.97 -14.31 14.80
N TYR A 33 -4.94 -14.60 13.50
CA TYR A 33 -3.68 -14.73 12.78
C TYR A 33 -2.88 -13.42 12.76
N LEU A 34 -3.52 -12.28 12.51
CA LEU A 34 -2.85 -10.98 12.46
C LEU A 34 -2.16 -10.60 13.80
N HIS A 35 -2.68 -11.10 14.92
CA HIS A 35 -2.09 -10.92 16.25
C HIS A 35 -1.25 -12.11 16.73
N SER A 36 -1.05 -13.12 15.88
CA SER A 36 -0.32 -14.34 16.23
C SER A 36 1.20 -14.17 16.20
N ASN A 37 1.89 -15.08 16.88
CA ASN A 37 3.36 -15.15 16.83
C ASN A 37 3.89 -15.57 15.45
N SER A 38 3.11 -16.30 14.65
CA SER A 38 3.55 -16.71 13.31
C SER A 38 3.58 -15.53 12.34
N LYS A 39 2.56 -14.65 12.40
CA LYS A 39 2.56 -13.37 11.69
C LYS A 39 3.72 -12.47 12.13
N LEU A 40 3.92 -12.34 13.44
CA LEU A 40 5.03 -11.56 13.98
C LEU A 40 6.39 -12.08 13.51
N LEU A 41 6.63 -13.39 13.59
CA LEU A 41 7.88 -13.99 13.15
C LEU A 41 8.10 -13.77 11.65
N PHE A 42 7.05 -13.94 10.85
CA PHE A 42 7.09 -13.68 9.41
C PHE A 42 7.51 -12.22 9.11
N ASP A 43 6.85 -11.23 9.72
CA ASP A 43 7.16 -9.82 9.48
C ASP A 43 8.57 -9.46 9.97
N LEU A 44 9.03 -10.00 11.11
CA LEU A 44 10.38 -9.76 11.63
C LEU A 44 11.48 -10.42 10.79
N LEU A 45 11.24 -11.62 10.24
CA LEU A 45 12.19 -12.27 9.34
C LEU A 45 12.39 -11.42 8.07
N TRP A 46 11.31 -10.89 7.51
CA TRP A 46 11.40 -9.98 6.36
C TRP A 46 12.03 -8.63 6.73
N GLY A 47 11.61 -8.03 7.83
CA GLY A 47 12.16 -6.78 8.35
C GLY A 47 13.63 -6.86 8.76
N GLY A 48 14.14 -8.05 9.11
CA GLY A 48 15.52 -8.26 9.55
C GLY A 48 16.45 -8.86 8.50
N VAL A 49 15.99 -9.87 7.74
CA VAL A 49 16.83 -10.64 6.80
C VAL A 49 16.72 -10.10 5.37
N VAL A 50 15.53 -9.70 4.93
CA VAL A 50 15.34 -9.16 3.58
C VAL A 50 15.70 -7.68 3.53
N SER A 51 15.53 -6.95 4.63
CA SER A 51 15.81 -5.52 4.69
C SER A 51 17.25 -5.10 4.37
N PRO A 52 18.33 -5.83 4.68
CA PRO A 52 19.68 -5.43 4.27
C PRO A 52 19.90 -5.59 2.75
N LEU A 53 19.32 -6.63 2.16
CA LEU A 53 19.37 -6.87 0.70
C LEU A 53 18.57 -5.79 -0.03
N ALA A 54 17.31 -5.59 0.37
CA ALA A 54 16.45 -4.55 -0.15
C ALA A 54 17.01 -3.14 0.15
N GLY A 55 17.68 -2.96 1.28
CA GLY A 55 18.34 -1.73 1.70
C GLY A 55 19.50 -1.36 0.77
N THR A 56 20.25 -2.35 0.29
CA THR A 56 21.29 -2.12 -0.73
C THR A 56 20.68 -1.59 -2.03
N ALA A 57 19.59 -2.19 -2.50
CA ALA A 57 18.84 -1.70 -3.65
C ALA A 57 18.24 -0.31 -3.40
N ALA A 58 17.72 -0.04 -2.20
CA ALA A 58 17.17 1.25 -1.81
C ALA A 58 18.25 2.35 -1.79
N ILE A 59 19.46 2.04 -1.32
CA ILE A 59 20.60 2.99 -1.35
C ILE A 59 20.99 3.30 -2.79
N ALA A 60 21.10 2.28 -3.65
CA ALA A 60 21.38 2.48 -5.07
C ALA A 60 20.28 3.32 -5.75
N GLY A 61 19.00 3.02 -5.46
CA GLY A 61 17.87 3.79 -5.95
C GLY A 61 17.87 5.24 -5.44
N ALA A 62 18.20 5.45 -4.17
CA ALA A 62 18.33 6.79 -3.59
C ALA A 62 19.46 7.60 -4.26
N ALA A 63 20.61 6.97 -4.53
CA ALA A 63 21.68 7.59 -5.29
C ALA A 63 21.22 7.93 -6.71
N ALA A 64 20.51 7.02 -7.38
CA ALA A 64 19.96 7.24 -8.72
C ALA A 64 18.99 8.44 -8.76
N VAL A 65 18.04 8.52 -7.81
CA VAL A 65 17.13 9.69 -7.70
C VAL A 65 17.93 10.98 -7.50
N ARG A 66 18.94 10.97 -6.62
CA ARG A 66 19.73 12.17 -6.32
C ARG A 66 20.60 12.64 -7.49
N LEU A 67 21.11 11.69 -8.28
CA LEU A 67 22.03 11.96 -9.40
C LEU A 67 21.30 12.27 -10.70
N VAL A 68 20.18 11.59 -10.97
CA VAL A 68 19.42 11.69 -12.23
C VAL A 68 18.29 12.72 -12.12
N ASP A 69 17.47 12.62 -11.07
CA ASP A 69 16.30 13.50 -10.91
C ASP A 69 16.65 14.79 -10.13
N HIS A 70 17.84 14.85 -9.52
CA HIS A 70 18.31 15.96 -8.69
C HIS A 70 17.42 16.30 -7.48
N GLU A 71 16.63 15.32 -7.02
CA GLU A 71 15.69 15.48 -5.91
C GLU A 71 16.21 14.91 -4.58
N GLN A 72 15.52 15.24 -3.47
CA GLN A 72 15.69 14.50 -2.23
C GLN A 72 15.12 13.08 -2.37
N PRO A 73 15.93 12.03 -2.17
CA PRO A 73 15.54 10.68 -2.55
C PRO A 73 14.48 10.06 -1.66
N ILE A 74 14.37 10.50 -0.40
CA ILE A 74 13.38 9.96 0.54
C ILE A 74 12.12 10.80 0.50
N PHE A 75 11.01 10.15 0.22
CA PHE A 75 9.67 10.67 0.40
C PHE A 75 9.08 10.14 1.71
N ARG A 76 8.40 11.02 2.45
CA ARG A 76 7.75 10.72 3.73
C ARG A 76 6.29 11.10 3.63
N GLN A 77 5.41 10.25 4.14
CA GLN A 77 3.98 10.57 4.16
C GLN A 77 3.33 10.01 5.43
N GLU A 78 2.48 10.81 6.07
CA GLU A 78 1.70 10.33 7.21
C GLU A 78 0.54 9.44 6.74
N ARG A 79 0.25 8.43 7.56
CA ARG A 79 -0.75 7.39 7.33
C ARG A 79 -1.37 6.95 8.64
N LEU A 80 -2.55 6.36 8.55
CA LEU A 80 -3.20 5.70 9.68
C LEU A 80 -2.78 4.23 9.74
N GLY A 81 -2.29 3.80 10.91
CA GLY A 81 -1.89 2.42 11.19
C GLY A 81 -2.80 1.73 12.20
N LEU A 82 -2.22 0.79 12.94
CA LEU A 82 -2.92 0.04 13.99
C LEU A 82 -3.55 0.98 15.02
N HIS A 83 -4.79 0.69 15.41
CA HIS A 83 -5.63 1.53 16.29
C HIS A 83 -5.77 2.97 15.79
N ALA A 84 -5.75 3.15 14.46
CA ALA A 84 -5.73 4.44 13.78
C ALA A 84 -4.66 5.41 14.31
N ASN A 85 -3.55 4.91 14.83
CA ASN A 85 -2.43 5.74 15.24
C ASN A 85 -1.69 6.24 13.99
N PRO A 86 -1.39 7.55 13.90
CA PRO A 86 -0.63 8.07 12.78
C PRO A 86 0.82 7.55 12.82
N PHE A 87 1.36 7.22 11.65
CA PHE A 87 2.77 6.88 11.47
C PHE A 87 3.25 7.40 10.11
N THR A 88 4.57 7.48 9.93
CA THR A 88 5.18 7.99 8.69
C THR A 88 5.72 6.84 7.85
N ILE A 89 5.17 6.64 6.65
CA ILE A 89 5.75 5.73 5.66
C ILE A 89 6.98 6.35 5.00
N LEU A 90 7.97 5.51 4.69
CA LEU A 90 9.18 5.87 3.96
C LEU A 90 9.14 5.27 2.55
N LYS A 91 9.39 6.08 1.52
CA LYS A 91 9.53 5.61 0.13
C LYS A 91 10.69 6.30 -0.56
N LEU A 92 11.18 5.74 -1.66
CA LEU A 92 11.97 6.54 -2.59
C LEU A 92 11.03 7.45 -3.39
N ARG A 93 11.50 8.65 -3.65
CA ARG A 93 10.80 9.59 -4.52
C ARG A 93 10.87 9.09 -5.95
N THR A 94 9.71 8.95 -6.57
CA THR A 94 9.55 8.54 -7.97
C THR A 94 8.97 9.65 -8.86
N MET A 95 8.54 10.76 -8.26
CA MET A 95 7.97 11.90 -8.96
C MET A 95 8.80 13.16 -8.66
N PRO A 96 9.19 13.95 -9.68
CA PRO A 96 9.91 15.20 -9.50
C PRO A 96 9.01 16.30 -8.89
N GLY A 97 9.61 17.20 -8.12
CA GLY A 97 8.95 18.36 -7.52
C GLY A 97 8.27 18.13 -6.16
N VAL A 98 7.82 19.25 -5.57
CA VAL A 98 7.12 19.32 -4.27
C VAL A 98 5.61 19.28 -4.51
N HIS A 99 5.07 18.12 -4.88
CA HIS A 99 3.62 17.97 -5.00
C HIS A 99 3.11 16.81 -4.15
N GLU A 100 2.51 17.15 -3.01
CA GLU A 100 1.58 16.31 -2.22
C GLU A 100 0.19 16.19 -2.89
N GLN A 101 0.14 16.38 -4.21
CA GLN A 101 -1.12 16.53 -4.93
C GLN A 101 -1.66 15.18 -5.43
N THR A 102 -1.83 14.21 -4.54
CA THR A 102 -2.82 13.17 -4.83
C THR A 102 -4.20 13.84 -4.89
N ASP A 103 -5.03 13.41 -5.85
CA ASP A 103 -6.46 13.70 -5.79
C ASP A 103 -7.07 13.14 -4.50
N SER A 104 -8.35 13.40 -4.30
CA SER A 104 -9.03 12.99 -3.07
C SER A 104 -9.04 11.46 -2.90
N ASN A 105 -8.83 10.67 -3.96
CA ASN A 105 -8.76 9.20 -3.94
C ASN A 105 -7.32 8.65 -3.79
N GLY A 106 -6.31 9.52 -3.77
CA GLY A 106 -4.91 9.08 -3.75
C GLY A 106 -4.30 8.88 -5.14
N ARG A 107 -5.03 9.22 -6.22
CA ARG A 107 -4.65 9.00 -7.63
C ARG A 107 -4.12 10.29 -8.27
N TYR A 108 -3.35 10.12 -9.33
CA TYR A 108 -2.96 11.16 -10.27
C TYR A 108 -3.54 10.79 -11.64
N ASN A 109 -4.11 11.75 -12.37
CA ASN A 109 -4.71 11.51 -13.69
C ASN A 109 -3.67 11.27 -14.81
N ASP A 110 -2.39 11.49 -14.53
CA ASP A 110 -1.26 11.34 -15.45
C ASP A 110 -0.08 10.63 -14.76
N ASP A 111 0.73 9.87 -15.52
CA ASP A 111 1.96 9.26 -14.99
C ASP A 111 3.05 10.32 -14.86
N ARG A 112 3.08 10.98 -13.69
CA ARG A 112 4.05 12.03 -13.34
C ARG A 112 5.41 11.49 -12.90
N ARG A 113 5.63 10.18 -12.96
CA ARG A 113 6.92 9.61 -12.53
C ARG A 113 8.03 10.04 -13.48
N SER A 114 9.20 10.35 -12.92
CA SER A 114 10.43 10.51 -13.71
C SER A 114 10.76 9.18 -14.40
N GLU A 115 11.61 9.19 -15.43
CA GLU A 115 12.06 7.93 -16.06
C GLU A 115 12.73 7.00 -15.03
N MET A 116 13.55 7.57 -14.13
CA MET A 116 14.11 6.80 -13.02
C MET A 116 13.02 6.31 -12.06
N GLY A 117 12.05 7.16 -11.72
CA GLY A 117 10.91 6.80 -10.90
C GLY A 117 10.05 5.68 -11.46
N LYS A 118 9.89 5.61 -12.79
CA LYS A 118 9.22 4.50 -13.48
C LYS A 118 9.98 3.20 -13.27
N VAL A 119 11.31 3.21 -13.46
CA VAL A 119 12.17 2.04 -13.24
C VAL A 119 12.13 1.59 -11.78
N LEU A 120 12.26 2.52 -10.82
CA LEU A 120 12.22 2.20 -9.39
C LEU A 120 10.87 1.60 -8.98
N SER A 121 9.77 2.15 -9.50
CA SER A 121 8.41 1.69 -9.23
C SER A 121 8.13 0.33 -9.88
N LEU A 122 8.63 0.10 -11.09
CA LEU A 122 8.56 -1.17 -11.80
C LEU A 122 9.25 -2.30 -11.03
N LEU A 123 10.44 -2.01 -10.49
CA LEU A 123 11.22 -2.96 -9.69
C LEU A 123 10.82 -2.97 -8.21
N ARG A 124 9.87 -2.12 -7.80
CA ARG A 124 9.40 -1.94 -6.41
C ARG A 124 10.51 -1.56 -5.41
N ILE A 125 11.62 -1.04 -5.92
CA ILE A 125 12.73 -0.54 -5.10
C ILE A 125 12.30 0.73 -4.35
N ASP A 126 11.32 1.46 -4.87
CA ASP A 126 10.75 2.64 -4.22
C ASP A 126 10.03 2.33 -2.90
N GLU A 127 9.57 1.10 -2.71
CA GLU A 127 8.89 0.66 -1.49
C GLU A 127 9.82 0.00 -0.48
N ALA A 128 11.06 -0.34 -0.86
CA ALA A 128 12.05 -0.95 0.02
C ALA A 128 12.30 -0.20 1.34
N PRO A 129 12.32 1.16 1.39
CA PRO A 129 12.45 1.88 2.66
C PRO A 129 11.35 1.58 3.69
N GLN A 130 10.16 1.10 3.26
CA GLN A 130 9.08 0.71 4.18
C GLN A 130 9.44 -0.51 5.04
N LEU A 131 10.46 -1.30 4.67
CA LEU A 131 10.93 -2.40 5.52
C LEU A 131 11.45 -1.89 6.88
N ILE A 132 11.87 -0.62 6.97
CA ILE A 132 12.17 0.03 8.25
C ILE A 132 10.90 0.15 9.10
N ASN A 133 9.75 0.50 8.50
CA ASN A 133 8.47 0.55 9.21
C ASN A 133 8.02 -0.84 9.66
N VAL A 134 8.28 -1.88 8.86
CA VAL A 134 8.04 -3.29 9.27
C VAL A 134 8.91 -3.68 10.46
N ALA A 135 10.22 -3.38 10.41
CA ALA A 135 11.14 -3.64 11.52
C ALA A 135 10.75 -2.88 12.81
N LYS A 136 10.15 -1.69 12.68
CA LYS A 136 9.60 -0.89 13.78
C LYS A 136 8.22 -1.34 14.26
N ARG A 137 7.60 -2.33 13.59
CA ARG A 137 6.23 -2.79 13.83
C ARG A 137 5.16 -1.70 13.64
N GLU A 138 5.42 -0.75 12.75
CA GLU A 138 4.44 0.22 12.27
C GLU A 138 3.66 -0.30 11.06
N MET A 139 4.24 -1.27 10.35
CA MET A 139 3.66 -1.97 9.20
C MET A 139 3.91 -3.48 9.30
N ALA A 140 3.19 -4.23 8.48
CA ALA A 140 3.42 -5.65 8.18
C ALA A 140 3.87 -5.80 6.72
N VAL A 141 4.40 -6.97 6.35
CA VAL A 141 4.75 -7.25 4.94
C VAL A 141 3.49 -7.34 4.10
N ILE A 142 2.54 -8.17 4.55
CA ILE A 142 1.20 -8.32 3.97
C ILE A 142 0.18 -7.78 4.97
N GLY A 143 -0.78 -6.99 4.48
CA GLY A 143 -1.82 -6.35 5.27
C GLY A 143 -2.62 -5.36 4.44
N PRO A 144 -3.66 -4.73 5.01
CA PRO A 144 -4.45 -3.74 4.29
C PRO A 144 -3.62 -2.47 3.98
N ARG A 145 -3.95 -1.74 2.91
CA ARG A 145 -3.15 -0.60 2.46
C ARG A 145 -3.26 0.58 3.42
N PRO A 146 -2.14 1.20 3.86
CA PRO A 146 -2.18 2.30 4.83
C PRO A 146 -3.06 3.46 4.34
N LEU A 147 -4.07 3.81 5.14
CA LEU A 147 -5.07 4.81 4.78
C LEU A 147 -4.54 6.23 4.86
N MET A 148 -4.89 7.02 3.86
CA MET A 148 -4.81 8.48 3.91
C MET A 148 -6.05 9.07 4.57
N ASP A 149 -5.88 10.22 5.20
CA ASP A 149 -6.96 11.02 5.78
C ASP A 149 -8.08 11.33 4.76
N LEU A 150 -7.69 11.78 3.57
CA LEU A 150 -8.60 12.16 2.49
C LEU A 150 -9.34 10.94 1.91
N GLN A 151 -8.70 9.77 1.90
CA GLN A 151 -9.34 8.54 1.41
C GLN A 151 -10.53 8.15 2.30
N PHE A 152 -10.40 8.33 3.61
CA PHE A 152 -11.52 8.08 4.53
C PHE A 152 -12.66 9.09 4.34
N VAL A 153 -12.34 10.38 4.22
CA VAL A 153 -13.35 11.42 3.96
C VAL A 153 -14.12 11.12 2.67
N ASN A 154 -13.42 10.68 1.62
CA ASN A 154 -14.06 10.28 0.38
C ASN A 154 -14.87 9.00 0.49
N ALA A 155 -14.41 8.01 1.27
CA ALA A 155 -15.17 6.78 1.45
C ALA A 155 -16.57 7.06 1.98
N ARG A 156 -16.70 7.95 2.99
CA ARG A 156 -18.01 8.37 3.50
C ARG A 156 -18.91 8.98 2.41
N ARG A 157 -18.33 9.69 1.45
CA ARG A 157 -19.05 10.30 0.32
C ARG A 157 -19.45 9.26 -0.74
N LEU A 158 -18.56 8.33 -1.08
CA LEU A 158 -18.72 7.42 -2.21
C LEU A 158 -19.52 6.16 -1.85
N VAL A 159 -19.26 5.57 -0.68
CA VAL A 159 -19.87 4.30 -0.25
C VAL A 159 -20.82 4.44 0.94
N GLY A 160 -20.98 5.68 1.44
CA GLY A 160 -21.83 6.01 2.58
C GLY A 160 -21.11 5.89 3.93
N VAL A 161 -21.61 6.66 4.91
CA VAL A 161 -20.99 6.81 6.24
C VAL A 161 -20.83 5.47 6.96
N ARG A 162 -21.87 4.63 6.98
CA ARG A 162 -21.85 3.36 7.71
C ARG A 162 -20.74 2.42 7.21
N LYS A 163 -20.67 2.16 5.89
CA LYS A 163 -19.68 1.24 5.32
C LYS A 163 -18.26 1.79 5.46
N ALA A 164 -18.08 3.10 5.27
CA ALA A 164 -16.78 3.75 5.45
C ALA A 164 -16.29 3.70 6.91
N ASP A 165 -17.18 3.92 7.88
CA ASP A 165 -16.84 3.88 9.30
C ASP A 165 -16.49 2.46 9.73
N GLU A 166 -17.29 1.47 9.32
CA GLU A 166 -17.01 0.06 9.57
C GLU A 166 -15.67 -0.37 8.98
N TRP A 167 -15.40 -0.01 7.71
CA TRP A 167 -14.12 -0.26 7.07
C TRP A 167 -12.94 0.28 7.87
N ALA A 168 -13.03 1.54 8.30
CA ALA A 168 -11.93 2.16 9.02
C ALA A 168 -11.72 1.58 10.43
N GLN A 169 -12.79 1.13 11.09
CA GLN A 169 -12.71 0.38 12.34
C GLN A 169 -12.00 -0.96 12.13
N VAL A 170 -12.40 -1.74 11.12
CA VAL A 170 -11.75 -3.01 10.78
C VAL A 170 -10.29 -2.80 10.40
N HIS A 171 -10.00 -1.77 9.60
CA HIS A 171 -8.64 -1.41 9.20
C HIS A 171 -7.74 -1.05 10.40
N ALA A 172 -8.32 -0.51 11.49
CA ALA A 172 -7.60 -0.21 12.72
C ALA A 172 -7.27 -1.45 13.57
N LEU A 173 -7.73 -2.65 13.19
CA LEU A 173 -7.39 -3.92 13.86
C LEU A 173 -6.09 -4.53 13.34
N ALA A 174 -5.61 -4.11 12.17
CA ALA A 174 -4.45 -4.70 11.50
C ALA A 174 -3.31 -3.69 11.34
N LEU A 175 -2.07 -4.19 11.34
CA LEU A 175 -0.94 -3.41 10.83
C LEU A 175 -1.08 -3.26 9.31
N PRO A 176 -0.90 -2.05 8.74
CA PRO A 176 -0.92 -1.87 7.30
C PRO A 176 0.18 -2.66 6.60
N GLY A 177 -0.14 -3.21 5.42
CA GLY A 177 0.79 -3.99 4.60
C GLY A 177 1.61 -3.12 3.64
N ILE A 178 2.83 -3.57 3.34
CA ILE A 178 3.54 -3.14 2.12
C ILE A 178 2.77 -3.65 0.89
N PHE A 179 2.35 -4.92 0.93
CA PHE A 179 1.55 -5.57 -0.10
C PHE A 179 0.16 -5.96 0.42
N ASP A 180 -0.79 -6.04 -0.50
CA ASP A 180 -2.20 -6.30 -0.23
C ASP A 180 -2.87 -6.99 -1.43
N GLU A 181 -3.94 -7.75 -1.18
CA GLU A 181 -4.68 -8.46 -2.22
C GLU A 181 -5.35 -7.52 -3.23
N TYR A 182 -5.91 -6.39 -2.77
CA TYR A 182 -6.59 -5.46 -3.67
C TYR A 182 -5.65 -4.92 -4.76
N SER A 183 -4.39 -4.66 -4.42
CA SER A 183 -3.36 -4.31 -5.42
C SER A 183 -3.15 -5.38 -6.47
N ASN A 184 -3.14 -6.67 -6.10
CA ASN A 184 -2.99 -7.77 -7.05
C ASN A 184 -4.20 -7.85 -7.99
N LEU A 185 -5.42 -7.76 -7.44
CA LEU A 185 -6.66 -7.74 -8.22
C LEU A 185 -6.70 -6.57 -9.21
N HIS A 186 -6.31 -5.37 -8.75
CA HIS A 186 -6.27 -4.18 -9.58
C HIS A 186 -5.25 -4.30 -10.71
N HIS A 187 -4.05 -4.84 -10.45
CA HIS A 187 -3.05 -5.08 -11.50
C HIS A 187 -3.51 -6.14 -12.51
N ARG A 188 -4.22 -7.18 -12.07
CA ARG A 188 -4.84 -8.20 -12.94
C ARG A 188 -6.05 -7.70 -13.73
N ARG A 189 -6.43 -6.43 -13.59
CA ARG A 189 -7.65 -5.85 -14.19
C ARG A 189 -8.93 -6.61 -13.80
N GLN A 190 -8.95 -7.15 -12.59
CA GLN A 190 -10.11 -7.84 -12.00
C GLN A 190 -10.98 -6.89 -11.15
N VAL A 191 -10.61 -5.61 -11.12
CA VAL A 191 -11.37 -4.55 -10.46
C VAL A 191 -11.97 -3.69 -11.57
N GLU A 192 -13.29 -3.70 -11.67
CA GLU A 192 -14.07 -2.97 -12.67
C GLU A 192 -14.95 -1.91 -12.02
N GLY A 193 -15.46 -0.99 -12.83
CA GLY A 193 -16.44 0.00 -12.40
C GLY A 193 -15.87 1.40 -12.16
N ASP A 194 -16.76 2.29 -11.70
CA ASP A 194 -16.42 3.67 -11.32
C ASP A 194 -15.64 3.75 -10.00
N ASP A 195 -15.20 4.95 -9.61
CA ASP A 195 -14.42 5.15 -8.38
C ASP A 195 -15.14 4.64 -7.12
N ALA A 196 -16.48 4.72 -7.06
CA ALA A 196 -17.25 4.25 -5.91
C ALA A 196 -17.30 2.71 -5.88
N GLN A 197 -17.47 2.07 -7.03
CA GLN A 197 -17.46 0.61 -7.17
C GLN A 197 -16.08 0.03 -6.84
N GLN A 198 -15.01 0.62 -7.37
CA GLN A 198 -13.65 0.18 -7.08
C GLN A 198 -13.30 0.33 -5.59
N LEU A 199 -13.71 1.44 -4.98
CA LEU A 199 -13.54 1.64 -3.54
C LEU A 199 -14.37 0.63 -2.72
N ALA A 200 -15.60 0.34 -3.13
CA ALA A 200 -16.41 -0.68 -2.48
C ALA A 200 -15.73 -2.06 -2.55
N THR A 201 -15.20 -2.45 -3.72
CA THR A 201 -14.43 -3.69 -3.89
C THR A 201 -13.19 -3.70 -2.98
N ARG A 202 -12.46 -2.59 -2.89
CA ARG A 202 -11.31 -2.47 -1.98
C ARG A 202 -11.72 -2.73 -0.54
N ILE A 203 -12.77 -2.07 -0.08
CA ILE A 203 -13.30 -2.21 1.27
C ILE A 203 -13.63 -3.66 1.55
N ASP A 204 -14.36 -4.31 0.65
CA ASP A 204 -14.82 -5.69 0.83
C ASP A 204 -13.64 -6.68 0.87
N VAL A 205 -12.65 -6.50 -0.02
CA VAL A 205 -11.43 -7.33 -0.06
C VAL A 205 -10.59 -7.16 1.21
N GLU A 206 -10.36 -5.91 1.64
CA GLU A 206 -9.57 -5.63 2.84
C GLU A 206 -10.27 -6.14 4.12
N MET A 207 -11.57 -5.89 4.28
CA MET A 207 -12.34 -6.38 5.43
C MET A 207 -12.36 -7.91 5.48
N LYS A 208 -12.60 -8.55 4.33
CA LYS A 208 -12.58 -10.03 4.24
C LYS A 208 -11.22 -10.59 4.61
N TYR A 209 -10.12 -9.98 4.14
CA TYR A 209 -8.79 -10.39 4.54
C TYR A 209 -8.61 -10.28 6.06
N ILE A 210 -8.88 -9.11 6.64
CA ILE A 210 -8.64 -8.84 8.06
C ILE A 210 -9.47 -9.77 8.97
N LEU A 211 -10.74 -9.97 8.65
CA LEU A 211 -11.67 -10.70 9.52
C LEU A 211 -11.65 -12.20 9.26
N GLU A 212 -11.53 -12.62 8.00
CA GLU A 212 -11.83 -14.00 7.61
C GLU A 212 -10.63 -14.76 7.06
N THR A 213 -9.88 -14.20 6.09
CA THR A 213 -8.94 -15.01 5.29
C THR A 213 -7.49 -14.89 5.67
N ALA A 214 -7.11 -13.88 6.48
CA ALA A 214 -5.72 -13.69 6.88
C ALA A 214 -5.18 -14.96 7.56
N SER A 215 -4.12 -15.50 6.98
CA SER A 215 -3.45 -16.71 7.42
C SER A 215 -2.06 -16.74 6.81
N PHE A 216 -1.16 -17.56 7.33
CA PHE A 216 0.17 -17.70 6.74
C PHE A 216 0.11 -18.15 5.26
N GLY A 217 -0.79 -19.09 4.94
CA GLY A 217 -0.97 -19.55 3.56
C GLY A 217 -1.46 -18.44 2.63
N GLU A 218 -2.38 -17.61 3.12
CA GLU A 218 -2.92 -16.48 2.36
C GLU A 218 -1.87 -15.38 2.16
N ASP A 219 -1.09 -15.04 3.20
CA ASP A 219 0.05 -14.12 3.08
C ASP A 219 1.04 -14.60 2.03
N MET A 220 1.33 -15.90 1.98
CA MET A 220 2.21 -16.50 0.96
C MET A 220 1.60 -16.46 -0.43
N ARG A 221 0.30 -16.71 -0.57
CA ARG A 221 -0.40 -16.58 -1.85
C ARG A 221 -0.28 -15.14 -2.38
N ILE A 222 -0.65 -14.16 -1.57
CA ILE A 222 -0.59 -12.74 -1.93
C ILE A 222 0.83 -12.37 -2.34
N MET A 223 1.83 -12.74 -1.54
CA MET A 223 3.24 -12.43 -1.80
C MET A 223 3.76 -13.04 -3.11
N LEU A 224 3.46 -14.31 -3.37
CA LEU A 224 3.90 -14.99 -4.60
C LEU A 224 3.22 -14.41 -5.84
N GLU A 225 1.93 -14.09 -5.77
CA GLU A 225 1.21 -13.39 -6.83
C GLU A 225 1.83 -12.02 -7.11
N THR A 226 2.13 -11.27 -6.05
CA THR A 226 2.79 -9.97 -6.12
C THR A 226 4.16 -10.08 -6.82
N ILE A 227 5.00 -11.06 -6.45
CA ILE A 227 6.31 -11.29 -7.09
C ILE A 227 6.15 -11.65 -8.57
N ALA A 228 5.20 -12.54 -8.90
CA ALA A 228 4.95 -12.95 -10.29
C ALA A 228 4.51 -11.76 -11.15
N LEU A 229 3.58 -10.94 -10.66
CA LEU A 229 3.10 -9.74 -11.36
C LEU A 229 4.24 -8.76 -11.66
N PHE A 230 5.15 -8.52 -10.72
CA PHE A 230 6.29 -7.63 -10.96
C PHE A 230 7.33 -8.25 -11.88
N GLY A 231 7.57 -9.56 -11.77
CA GLY A 231 8.43 -10.29 -12.71
C GLY A 231 7.95 -10.15 -14.15
N ASP A 232 6.67 -10.41 -14.40
CA ASP A 232 6.05 -10.29 -15.72
C ASP A 232 6.10 -8.85 -16.24
N THR A 233 5.79 -7.87 -15.38
CA THR A 233 5.82 -6.45 -15.76
C THR A 233 7.24 -6.01 -16.12
N ALA A 234 8.25 -6.40 -15.34
CA ALA A 234 9.66 -6.07 -15.59
C ALA A 234 10.19 -6.71 -16.87
N ILE A 235 9.86 -7.98 -17.12
CA ILE A 235 10.24 -8.69 -18.36
C ILE A 235 9.59 -8.01 -19.58
N ASN A 236 8.32 -7.64 -19.49
CA ASN A 236 7.62 -6.98 -20.59
C ASN A 236 8.19 -5.60 -20.88
N TYR A 237 8.52 -4.82 -19.84
CA TYR A 237 9.20 -3.54 -20.00
C TYR A 237 10.57 -3.69 -20.67
N ALA A 238 11.38 -4.66 -20.23
CA ALA A 238 12.67 -4.95 -20.84
C ALA A 238 12.53 -5.30 -22.34
N ARG A 239 11.57 -6.15 -22.70
CA ARG A 239 11.29 -6.52 -24.11
C ARG A 239 10.92 -5.32 -24.97
N GLN A 240 10.09 -4.41 -24.45
CA GLN A 240 9.70 -3.18 -25.16
C GLN A 240 10.87 -2.22 -25.32
N SER A 241 11.70 -2.04 -24.28
CA SER A 241 12.85 -1.13 -24.30
C SER A 241 13.99 -1.58 -25.24
N VAL A 242 14.12 -2.88 -25.50
CA VAL A 242 15.14 -3.47 -26.38
C VAL A 242 14.68 -3.56 -27.85
N GLY A 243 13.44 -3.14 -28.16
CA GLY A 243 12.96 -3.09 -29.55
C GLY A 243 12.65 -4.45 -30.18
N MET A 244 12.33 -5.47 -29.39
CA MET A 244 11.72 -6.70 -29.93
C MET A 244 10.23 -6.43 -30.22
N SER A 245 9.98 -5.72 -31.32
CA SER A 245 8.70 -5.78 -32.03
C SER A 245 8.54 -7.22 -32.49
N THR A 246 7.76 -8.02 -31.77
CA THR A 246 7.22 -9.26 -32.34
C THR A 246 6.18 -8.88 -33.38
N SER A 247 6.65 -8.71 -34.61
CA SER A 247 5.85 -8.93 -35.80
C SER A 247 5.41 -10.39 -35.79
N ARG A 248 4.16 -10.63 -35.37
CA ARG A 248 3.34 -11.79 -35.74
C ARG A 248 1.89 -11.42 -35.48
N GLU A 249 1.36 -10.60 -36.40
CA GLU A 249 -0.04 -10.76 -36.78
C GLU A 249 -0.16 -12.16 -37.42
N LEU A 250 -0.99 -13.01 -36.84
CA LEU A 250 -1.41 -14.25 -37.48
C LEU A 250 -2.55 -13.88 -38.44
N SER A 251 -2.24 -14.05 -39.73
CA SER A 251 -3.21 -14.30 -40.80
C SER A 251 -4.06 -15.54 -40.52
#